data_AF-A0A519XQD5-F1
#
_entry.id   AF-A0A519XQD5-F1
#
_cell.length_a   1.000
_cell.length_b   1.000
_cell.length_c   1.000
_cell.angle_alpha   90.00
_cell.angle_beta   90.00
_cell.angle_gamma   90.00
#
_symmetry.space_group_name_H-M   'P 1'
#
loop_
_entity.id
_entity.type
_entity.pdbx_description
1 polymer ?
#
loop_
_entity_poly.entity_id
_entity_poly.type
_entity_poly.pdbx_seq_one_letter_code
_entity_poly.pdbx_strand_id
1 'polypeptide(L)'
;CKRGPKLISQPIKGTARRSDNPSEDENIKIQLRNDVKEQSENVMIVDLVRHDLTKSAVKGSVRVEELFGIYSFPHVHQMISTISCQLDPDVHFIDAIRNAFPMGSMTGAPKVKAMQLIEQYEKTKRGVYSGSFGCISPNGDFDFNVVIRSILYNAANKYLSFQVGGAITYQCDPEKEYDECLLKASAILKVLGSR
;
A
#
# COMPACT_ATOMS: atom_id res chain seq x y z
N CYS A 1 -2.27 -2.63 -11.34
CA CYS A 1 -2.54 -3.68 -12.35
C CYS A 1 -2.84 -3.05 -13.71
N LYS A 2 -2.87 -3.87 -14.77
CA LYS A 2 -3.28 -3.50 -16.13
C LYS A 2 -4.36 -4.46 -16.64
N ARG A 3 -5.38 -3.91 -17.31
CA ARG A 3 -6.45 -4.64 -18.00
C ARG A 3 -6.69 -4.00 -19.37
N GLY A 4 -6.26 -4.65 -20.45
CA GLY A 4 -6.21 -4.01 -21.77
C GLY A 4 -5.35 -2.73 -21.71
N PRO A 5 -5.80 -1.58 -22.23
CA PRO A 5 -5.07 -0.32 -22.13
C PRO A 5 -5.19 0.37 -20.75
N LYS A 6 -6.07 -0.12 -19.86
CA LYS A 6 -6.34 0.57 -18.59
C LYS A 6 -5.32 0.17 -17.52
N LEU A 7 -4.61 1.15 -16.95
CA LEU A 7 -3.84 0.99 -15.72
C LEU A 7 -4.71 1.37 -14.52
N ILE A 8 -4.57 0.61 -13.44
CA ILE A 8 -5.31 0.83 -12.18
C ILE A 8 -4.35 0.69 -11.01
N SER A 9 -4.44 1.61 -10.05
CA SER A 9 -3.73 1.56 -8.77
C SER A 9 -4.70 1.85 -7.63
N GLN A 10 -4.61 1.06 -6.57
CA GLN A 10 -5.51 1.12 -5.42
C GLN A 10 -4.72 1.30 -4.12
N PRO A 11 -4.19 2.51 -3.84
CA PRO A 11 -3.55 2.79 -2.58
C PRO A 11 -4.50 2.61 -1.39
N ILE A 12 -3.93 2.14 -0.29
CA ILE A 12 -4.63 1.86 0.97
C ILE A 12 -4.00 2.71 2.08
N LYS A 13 -4.83 3.48 2.77
CA LYS A 13 -4.53 4.28 3.96
C LYS A 13 -5.80 4.41 4.76
N GLY A 14 -5.77 4.05 6.04
CA GLY A 14 -6.95 3.76 6.86
C GLY A 14 -7.17 2.25 7.01
N THR A 15 -7.09 1.76 8.24
CA THR A 15 -7.44 0.38 8.61
C THR A 15 -8.17 0.39 9.94
N ALA A 16 -9.32 -0.26 10.01
CA ALA A 16 -10.07 -0.44 11.24
C ALA A 16 -10.37 -1.92 11.51
N ARG A 17 -10.53 -2.28 12.79
CA ARG A 17 -10.87 -3.65 13.20
C ARG A 17 -12.29 -4.02 12.77
N ARG A 18 -12.58 -5.32 12.65
CA ARG A 18 -13.96 -5.82 12.56
C ARG A 18 -14.59 -5.91 13.96
N SER A 19 -15.91 -5.85 14.02
CA SER A 19 -16.70 -6.27 15.19
C SER A 19 -17.65 -7.40 14.80
N ASP A 20 -17.88 -8.33 15.72
CA ASP A 20 -18.90 -9.38 15.58
C ASP A 20 -20.31 -8.81 15.75
N ASN A 21 -20.46 -7.61 16.33
CA ASN A 21 -21.73 -6.89 16.40
C ASN A 21 -21.93 -6.07 15.11
N PRO A 22 -22.95 -6.37 14.29
CA PRO A 22 -23.16 -5.67 13.02
C PRO A 22 -23.32 -4.15 13.16
N SER A 23 -23.99 -3.68 14.21
CA SER A 23 -24.20 -2.24 14.44
C SER A 23 -22.89 -1.53 14.81
N GLU A 24 -22.07 -2.17 15.64
CA GLU A 24 -20.73 -1.66 15.95
C GLU A 24 -19.82 -1.69 14.70
N ASP A 25 -19.87 -2.77 13.91
CA ASP A 25 -19.07 -2.92 12.68
C ASP A 25 -19.40 -1.83 11.65
N GLU A 26 -20.69 -1.47 11.50
CA GLU A 26 -21.12 -0.33 10.68
C GLU A 26 -20.61 1.00 11.23
N ASN A 27 -20.70 1.23 12.55
CA ASN A 27 -20.19 2.44 13.17
C ASN A 27 -18.68 2.59 12.96
N ILE A 28 -17.91 1.50 13.07
CA ILE A 28 -16.47 1.50 12.82
C ILE A 28 -16.17 1.89 11.36
N LYS A 29 -16.95 1.40 10.39
CA LYS A 29 -16.80 1.82 8.98
C LYS A 29 -17.06 3.30 8.78
N ILE A 30 -18.13 3.83 9.39
CA ILE A 30 -18.48 5.24 9.32
C ILE A 30 -17.39 6.10 9.96
N GLN A 31 -16.86 5.68 11.11
CA GLN A 31 -15.75 6.36 11.78
C GLN A 31 -14.51 6.37 10.89
N LEU A 32 -14.10 5.23 10.33
CA LEU A 32 -12.96 5.14 9.42
C LEU A 32 -13.15 6.03 8.19
N ARG A 33 -14.35 6.05 7.61
CA ARG A 33 -14.67 6.90 6.44
C ARG A 33 -14.50 8.38 6.74
N ASN A 34 -14.81 8.81 7.96
CA ASN A 34 -14.81 10.22 8.37
C ASN A 34 -13.55 10.61 9.19
N ASP A 35 -12.59 9.71 9.33
CA ASP A 35 -11.35 10.00 10.04
C ASP A 35 -10.49 10.97 9.20
N VAL A 36 -10.31 12.19 9.73
CA VAL A 36 -9.60 13.27 9.05
C VAL A 36 -8.12 12.94 8.86
N LYS A 37 -7.49 12.22 9.80
CA LYS A 37 -6.09 11.81 9.69
C LYS A 37 -5.95 10.81 8.54
N GLU A 38 -6.78 9.77 8.53
CA GLU A 38 -6.72 8.72 7.51
C GLU A 38 -7.07 9.25 6.11
N GLN A 39 -8.07 10.14 6.01
CA GLN A 39 -8.38 10.83 4.74
C GLN A 39 -7.20 11.67 4.24
N SER A 40 -6.55 12.42 5.14
CA SER A 40 -5.40 13.27 4.77
C SER A 40 -4.22 12.44 4.27
N GLU A 41 -3.89 11.35 4.97
CA GLU A 41 -2.86 10.41 4.51
C GLU A 41 -3.24 9.77 3.17
N ASN A 42 -4.50 9.37 3.00
CA ASN A 42 -4.97 8.75 1.77
C ASN A 42 -4.87 9.71 0.58
N VAL A 43 -5.31 10.96 0.71
CA VAL A 43 -5.18 11.99 -0.34
C VAL A 43 -3.72 12.20 -0.73
N MET A 44 -2.81 12.29 0.24
CA MET A 44 -1.39 12.45 -0.04
C MET A 44 -0.84 11.29 -0.90
N ILE A 45 -1.26 10.05 -0.61
CA ILE A 45 -0.86 8.89 -1.42
C ILE A 45 -1.57 8.87 -2.77
N VAL A 46 -2.84 9.27 -2.85
CA VAL A 46 -3.57 9.40 -4.11
C VAL A 46 -2.85 10.35 -5.05
N ASP A 47 -2.42 11.52 -4.58
CA ASP A 47 -1.69 12.48 -5.40
C ASP A 47 -0.32 11.96 -5.84
N LEU A 48 0.38 11.26 -4.96
CA LEU A 48 1.63 10.59 -5.33
C LEU A 48 1.42 9.55 -6.44
N VAL A 49 0.38 8.72 -6.33
CA VAL A 49 0.04 7.69 -7.32
C VAL A 49 -0.43 8.32 -8.64
N ARG A 50 -1.19 9.42 -8.60
CA ARG A 50 -1.55 10.19 -9.81
C ARG A 50 -0.31 10.72 -10.52
N HIS A 51 0.65 11.26 -9.77
CA HIS A 51 1.92 11.71 -10.31
C HIS A 51 2.69 10.56 -10.98
N ASP A 52 2.75 9.40 -10.34
CA ASP A 52 3.43 8.23 -10.92
C ASP A 52 2.77 7.72 -12.19
N LEU A 53 1.44 7.60 -12.20
CA LEU A 53 0.69 7.14 -13.38
C LEU A 53 0.83 8.12 -14.55
N THR A 54 0.91 9.43 -14.28
CA THR A 54 1.08 10.46 -15.32
C THR A 54 2.29 10.20 -16.23
N LYS A 55 3.36 9.61 -15.71
CA LYS A 55 4.58 9.31 -16.46
C LYS A 55 4.38 8.28 -17.58
N SER A 56 3.29 7.52 -17.53
CA SER A 56 3.01 6.41 -18.46
C SER A 56 1.60 6.52 -19.08
N ALA A 57 0.88 7.59 -18.78
CA ALA A 57 -0.51 7.75 -19.15
C ALA A 57 -0.65 8.61 -20.41
N VAL A 58 -1.65 8.30 -21.23
CA VAL A 58 -2.15 9.27 -22.22
C VAL A 58 -2.49 10.57 -21.50
N LYS A 59 -2.01 11.70 -22.05
CA LYS A 59 -2.19 13.02 -21.44
C LYS A 59 -3.65 13.29 -21.10
N GLY A 60 -3.91 13.66 -19.84
CA GLY A 60 -5.27 13.97 -19.35
C GLY A 60 -6.13 12.74 -19.01
N SER A 61 -5.63 11.51 -19.16
CA SER A 61 -6.42 10.30 -18.86
C SER A 61 -6.40 9.86 -17.38
N VAL A 62 -5.51 10.43 -16.56
CA VAL A 62 -5.39 10.09 -15.13
C VAL A 62 -6.60 10.63 -14.37
N ARG A 63 -7.34 9.73 -13.71
CA ARG A 63 -8.55 10.06 -12.95
C ARG A 63 -8.61 9.30 -11.63
N VAL A 64 -9.19 9.96 -10.62
CA VAL A 64 -9.58 9.31 -9.38
C VAL A 64 -11.00 8.80 -9.59
N GLU A 65 -11.15 7.49 -9.72
CA GLU A 65 -12.44 6.81 -9.94
C GLU A 65 -13.26 6.78 -8.66
N GLU A 66 -12.58 6.59 -7.53
CA GLU A 66 -13.19 6.53 -6.21
C GLU A 66 -12.20 7.04 -5.17
N LEU A 67 -12.69 7.87 -4.25
CA LEU A 67 -11.91 8.39 -3.13
C LEU A 67 -12.55 7.93 -1.81
N PHE A 68 -11.73 7.40 -0.91
CA PHE A 68 -12.12 6.93 0.43
C PHE A 68 -13.19 5.81 0.43
N GLY A 69 -13.12 4.88 -0.54
CA GLY A 69 -13.97 3.70 -0.54
C GLY A 69 -13.67 2.81 0.67
N ILE A 70 -14.70 2.38 1.41
CA ILE A 70 -14.52 1.52 2.58
C ILE A 70 -14.87 0.08 2.20
N TYR A 71 -13.88 -0.80 2.29
CA TYR A 71 -13.98 -2.19 1.90
C TYR A 71 -13.75 -3.10 3.10
N SER A 72 -14.67 -4.03 3.33
CA SER A 72 -14.60 -4.99 4.43
C SER A 72 -13.92 -6.27 3.98
N PHE A 73 -12.88 -6.67 4.70
CA PHE A 73 -12.21 -7.96 4.59
C PHE A 73 -12.50 -8.81 5.84
N PRO A 74 -12.17 -10.11 5.85
CA PRO A 74 -12.49 -10.99 6.98
C PRO A 74 -12.02 -10.48 8.36
N HIS A 75 -10.89 -9.76 8.42
CA HIS A 75 -10.29 -9.32 9.69
C HIS A 75 -10.23 -7.80 9.88
N VAL A 76 -10.42 -7.00 8.81
CA VAL A 76 -10.28 -5.54 8.87
C VAL A 76 -11.21 -4.85 7.86
N HIS A 77 -11.57 -3.59 8.14
CA HIS A 77 -12.03 -2.64 7.13
C HIS A 77 -10.82 -1.85 6.61
N GLN A 78 -10.80 -1.53 5.33
CA GLN A 78 -9.76 -0.72 4.71
C GLN A 78 -10.35 0.42 3.90
N MET A 79 -9.72 1.59 4.01
CA MET A 79 -10.00 2.72 3.13
C MET A 79 -9.09 2.64 1.90
N ILE A 80 -9.71 2.51 0.74
CA ILE A 80 -9.08 2.31 -0.56
C ILE A 80 -9.57 3.41 -1.51
N SER A 81 -8.63 4.02 -2.21
CA SER A 81 -8.94 4.95 -3.29
C SER A 81 -8.49 4.34 -4.61
N THR A 82 -9.28 4.51 -5.68
CA THR A 82 -9.00 3.91 -6.99
C THR A 82 -8.58 5.00 -7.96
N ILE A 83 -7.36 4.89 -8.49
CA ILE A 83 -6.84 5.76 -9.54
C ILE A 83 -6.67 4.93 -10.81
N SER A 84 -7.06 5.48 -11.95
CA SER A 84 -6.86 4.83 -13.24
C SER A 84 -6.37 5.80 -14.31
N CYS A 85 -5.79 5.25 -15.37
CA CYS A 85 -5.45 5.98 -16.59
C CYS A 85 -5.46 5.04 -17.80
N GLN A 86 -5.37 5.61 -18.99
CA GLN A 86 -5.05 4.86 -20.20
C GLN A 86 -3.53 4.83 -20.36
N LEU A 87 -2.94 3.65 -20.51
CA LEU A 87 -1.54 3.48 -20.87
C LEU A 87 -1.30 4.17 -22.21
N ASP A 88 -0.26 5.00 -22.26
CA ASP A 88 0.18 5.62 -23.50
C ASP A 88 0.65 4.50 -24.48
N PRO A 89 0.13 4.45 -25.72
CA PRO A 89 0.53 3.43 -26.69
C PRO A 89 2.04 3.44 -27.01
N ASP A 90 2.73 4.57 -26.79
CA ASP A 90 4.17 4.70 -27.02
C ASP A 90 5.00 4.24 -25.79
N VAL A 91 4.35 3.92 -24.67
CA VAL A 91 5.00 3.46 -23.44
C VAL A 91 4.83 1.96 -23.26
N HIS A 92 5.94 1.24 -23.15
CA HIS A 92 5.90 -0.18 -22.86
C HIS A 92 5.39 -0.45 -21.44
N PHE A 93 4.57 -1.48 -21.25
CA PHE A 93 3.93 -1.75 -19.94
C PHE A 93 4.94 -2.03 -18.81
N ILE A 94 6.14 -2.50 -19.13
CA ILE A 94 7.25 -2.67 -18.17
C ILE A 94 7.74 -1.31 -17.65
N ASP A 95 7.78 -0.28 -18.50
CA ASP A 95 8.14 1.06 -18.07
C ASP A 95 7.06 1.66 -17.18
N ALA A 96 5.77 1.35 -17.45
CA ALA A 96 4.68 1.72 -16.56
C ALA A 96 4.83 1.10 -15.16
N ILE A 97 5.25 -0.17 -15.07
CA ILE A 97 5.58 -0.81 -13.78
C ILE A 97 6.75 -0.08 -13.11
N ARG A 98 7.84 0.20 -13.84
CA ARG A 98 9.03 0.87 -13.30
C ARG A 98 8.71 2.28 -12.79
N ASN A 99 7.88 3.03 -13.51
CA ASN A 99 7.48 4.39 -13.16
C ASN A 99 6.60 4.46 -11.90
N ALA A 100 5.78 3.42 -11.67
CA ALA A 100 4.94 3.31 -10.48
C ALA A 100 5.67 2.73 -9.26
N PHE A 101 6.73 1.96 -9.47
CA PHE A 101 7.48 1.30 -8.41
C PHE A 101 8.51 2.22 -7.74
N PRO A 102 8.73 2.12 -6.41
CA PRO A 102 7.93 1.38 -5.44
C PRO A 102 6.63 2.11 -5.07
N MET A 103 5.70 1.38 -4.47
CA MET A 103 4.36 1.82 -4.15
C MET A 103 4.38 3.01 -3.19
N GLY A 104 3.60 4.05 -3.51
CA GLY A 104 3.60 5.30 -2.76
C GLY A 104 3.29 5.12 -1.27
N SER A 105 2.34 4.25 -0.93
CA SER A 105 1.97 3.94 0.45
C SER A 105 3.07 3.29 1.29
N MET A 106 4.09 2.72 0.64
CA MET A 106 5.22 2.05 1.31
C MET A 106 6.51 2.87 1.32
N THR A 107 6.49 4.05 0.71
CA THR A 107 7.63 4.96 0.65
C THR A 107 7.29 6.23 1.44
N GLY A 108 6.53 7.12 0.83
CA GLY A 108 6.16 8.43 1.37
C GLY A 108 6.15 9.49 0.27
N ALA A 109 5.70 10.69 0.60
CA ALA A 109 5.68 11.83 -0.32
C ALA A 109 6.54 12.97 0.26
N PRO A 110 7.52 13.52 -0.49
CA PRO A 110 7.97 13.13 -1.83
C PRO A 110 8.74 11.79 -1.87
N LYS A 111 8.44 10.93 -2.86
CA LYS A 111 8.93 9.53 -2.93
C LYS A 111 10.44 9.38 -2.84
N VAL A 112 11.20 10.11 -3.65
CA VAL A 112 12.68 10.00 -3.66
C VAL A 112 13.27 10.40 -2.31
N LYS A 113 12.77 11.48 -1.70
CA LYS A 113 13.25 11.93 -0.39
C LYS A 113 12.88 10.94 0.71
N ALA A 114 11.66 10.41 0.68
CA ALA A 114 11.24 9.36 1.62
C ALA A 114 12.13 8.12 1.50
N MET A 115 12.46 7.67 0.28
CA MET A 115 13.38 6.53 0.08
C MET A 115 14.79 6.80 0.60
N GLN A 116 15.30 8.03 0.47
CA GLN A 116 16.60 8.41 1.05
C GLN A 116 16.59 8.36 2.59
N LEU A 117 15.49 8.80 3.21
CA LEU A 117 15.34 8.74 4.68
C LEU A 117 15.18 7.30 5.16
N ILE A 118 14.43 6.47 4.43
CA ILE A 118 14.31 5.03 4.67
C ILE A 118 15.70 4.39 4.67
N GLU A 119 16.50 4.66 3.63
CA GLU A 119 17.87 4.15 3.52
C GLU A 119 18.78 4.63 4.67
N GLN A 120 18.60 5.87 5.13
CA GLN A 120 19.38 6.45 6.21
C GLN A 120 19.03 5.87 7.59
N TYR A 121 17.73 5.65 7.86
CA TYR A 121 17.24 5.34 9.21
C TYR A 121 16.93 3.86 9.43
N GLU A 122 16.61 3.09 8.39
CA GLU A 122 16.41 1.63 8.54
C GLU A 122 17.75 0.90 8.64
N LYS A 123 17.87 0.01 9.63
CA LYS A 123 19.12 -0.73 9.89
C LYS A 123 19.43 -1.79 8.83
N THR A 124 18.45 -2.17 8.02
CA THR A 124 18.56 -3.27 7.05
C THR A 124 17.86 -2.92 5.76
N LYS A 125 18.37 -3.44 4.64
CA LYS A 125 17.65 -3.39 3.36
C LYS A 125 16.32 -4.15 3.48
N ARG A 126 15.27 -3.58 2.90
CA ARG A 126 13.93 -4.19 2.91
C ARG A 126 13.83 -5.51 2.11
N GLY A 127 14.71 -5.70 1.12
CA GLY A 127 14.68 -6.89 0.27
C GLY A 127 13.34 -7.02 -0.45
N VAL A 128 12.61 -8.11 -0.21
CA VAL A 128 11.28 -8.33 -0.80
C VAL A 128 10.20 -7.50 -0.08
N TYR A 129 10.38 -7.14 1.19
CA TYR A 129 9.42 -6.32 1.93
C TYR A 129 9.23 -4.95 1.25
N SER A 130 7.99 -4.47 1.19
CA SER A 130 7.57 -3.28 0.43
C SER A 130 7.81 -3.34 -1.09
N GLY A 131 8.29 -4.49 -1.60
CA GLY A 131 8.35 -4.79 -3.01
C GLY A 131 6.99 -5.22 -3.56
N SER A 132 7.02 -5.93 -4.69
CA SER A 132 5.81 -6.40 -5.35
C SER A 132 5.91 -7.85 -5.80
N PHE A 133 4.79 -8.56 -5.75
CA PHE A 133 4.64 -9.93 -6.23
C PHE A 133 3.38 -10.02 -7.08
N GLY A 134 3.44 -10.74 -8.20
CA GLY A 134 2.35 -10.76 -9.16
C GLY A 134 2.64 -11.56 -10.41
N CYS A 135 1.76 -11.42 -11.40
CA CYS A 135 1.83 -12.13 -12.67
C CYS A 135 1.67 -11.18 -13.86
N ILE A 136 2.25 -11.59 -14.99
CA ILE A 136 2.10 -10.95 -16.29
C ILE A 136 1.58 -12.01 -17.25
N SER A 137 0.43 -11.75 -17.86
CA SER A 137 -0.19 -12.61 -18.86
C SER A 137 0.47 -12.43 -20.23
N PRO A 138 0.39 -13.41 -21.15
CA PRO A 138 0.96 -13.29 -22.49
C PRO A 138 0.46 -12.10 -23.31
N ASN A 139 -0.75 -11.61 -23.01
CA ASN A 139 -1.33 -10.40 -23.62
C ASN A 139 -0.80 -9.08 -23.01
N GLY A 140 0.17 -9.15 -22.09
CA GLY A 140 0.75 -8.00 -21.40
C GLY A 140 -0.14 -7.37 -20.34
N ASP A 141 -1.25 -7.99 -19.95
CA ASP A 141 -1.96 -7.62 -18.73
C ASP A 141 -1.19 -8.12 -17.51
N PHE A 142 -1.28 -7.38 -16.42
CA PHE A 142 -0.55 -7.74 -15.20
C PHE A 142 -1.34 -7.42 -13.95
N ASP A 143 -1.08 -8.17 -12.89
CA ASP A 143 -1.56 -7.87 -11.56
C ASP A 143 -0.46 -8.05 -10.53
N PHE A 144 -0.32 -7.07 -9.66
CA PHE A 144 0.80 -6.93 -8.75
C PHE A 144 0.27 -6.44 -7.41
N ASN A 145 0.57 -7.22 -6.37
CA ASN A 145 0.31 -6.86 -4.98
C ASN A 145 1.55 -6.23 -4.35
N VAL A 146 1.37 -5.59 -3.21
CA VAL A 146 2.46 -5.10 -2.36
C VAL A 146 2.86 -6.20 -1.39
N VAL A 147 4.15 -6.49 -1.28
CA VAL A 147 4.64 -7.50 -0.32
C VAL A 147 4.73 -6.89 1.08
N ILE A 148 3.64 -7.05 1.82
CA ILE A 148 3.49 -6.71 3.23
C ILE A 148 2.85 -7.89 3.97
N ARG A 149 2.89 -7.86 5.31
CA ARG A 149 2.31 -8.91 6.16
C ARG A 149 2.74 -10.33 5.74
N SER A 150 4.01 -10.46 5.36
CA SER A 150 4.57 -11.66 4.75
C SER A 150 5.78 -12.14 5.54
N ILE A 151 5.94 -13.46 5.63
CA ILE A 151 7.10 -14.12 6.23
C ILE A 151 8.05 -14.52 5.10
N LEU A 152 9.31 -14.11 5.20
CA LEU A 152 10.38 -14.44 4.28
C LEU A 152 11.28 -15.50 4.91
N TYR A 153 11.32 -16.68 4.28
CA TYR A 153 12.23 -17.75 4.67
C TYR A 153 13.38 -17.86 3.68
N ASN A 154 14.60 -17.67 4.16
CA ASN A 154 15.81 -17.93 3.42
C ASN A 154 16.27 -19.37 3.72
N ALA A 155 16.08 -20.27 2.74
CA ALA A 155 16.41 -21.68 2.89
C ALA A 155 17.92 -21.96 3.04
N ALA A 156 18.77 -21.15 2.40
CA ALA A 156 20.23 -21.34 2.46
C ALA A 156 20.77 -21.13 3.88
N ASN A 157 20.28 -20.08 4.56
CA ASN A 157 20.73 -19.73 5.91
C ASN A 157 19.75 -20.17 7.01
N LYS A 158 18.66 -20.87 6.65
CA LYS A 158 17.56 -21.27 7.56
C LYS A 158 17.03 -20.09 8.39
N TYR A 159 16.94 -18.91 7.77
CA TYR A 159 16.59 -17.67 8.45
C TYR A 159 15.17 -17.24 8.10
N LEU A 160 14.34 -17.01 9.11
CA LEU A 160 12.98 -16.53 8.97
C LEU A 160 12.93 -15.07 9.43
N SER A 161 12.33 -14.21 8.59
CA SER A 161 12.15 -12.79 8.90
C SER A 161 10.80 -12.30 8.43
N PHE A 162 10.31 -11.26 9.09
CA PHE A 162 9.20 -10.46 8.62
C PHE A 162 9.46 -9.02 9.03
N GLN A 163 8.88 -8.08 8.28
CA GLN A 163 9.03 -6.65 8.55
C GLN A 163 7.65 -6.02 8.66
N VAL A 164 7.56 -5.03 9.54
CA VAL A 164 6.38 -4.20 9.77
C VAL A 164 6.83 -2.75 9.81
N GLY A 165 5.90 -1.84 9.52
CA GLY A 165 6.18 -0.42 9.49
C GLY A 165 4.92 0.40 9.63
N GLY A 166 5.12 1.69 9.90
CA GLY A 166 4.09 2.72 10.04
C GLY A 166 4.37 3.90 9.12
N ALA A 167 3.49 4.89 9.16
CA ALA A 167 3.62 6.09 8.34
C ALA A 167 3.91 7.29 9.22
N ILE A 168 5.15 7.76 9.16
CA ILE A 168 5.57 8.92 9.95
C ILE A 168 5.09 10.18 9.25
N THR A 169 4.19 10.91 9.91
CA THR A 169 3.71 12.22 9.49
C THR A 169 4.10 13.29 10.51
N TYR A 170 3.95 14.56 10.17
CA TYR A 170 4.30 15.65 11.09
C TYR A 170 3.54 15.59 12.43
N GLN A 171 2.31 15.07 12.41
CA GLN A 171 1.44 14.98 13.58
C GLN A 171 1.49 13.61 14.28
N CYS A 172 2.41 12.72 13.87
CA CYS A 172 2.45 11.39 14.46
C CYS A 172 2.97 11.43 15.91
N ASP A 173 2.46 10.51 16.71
CA ASP A 173 2.95 10.22 18.04
C ASP A 173 3.89 9.00 17.95
N PRO A 174 5.20 9.15 18.26
CA PRO A 174 6.15 8.07 18.08
C PRO A 174 5.81 6.78 18.81
N GLU A 175 5.23 6.87 20.00
CA GLU A 175 4.84 5.69 20.80
C GLU A 175 3.66 4.98 20.13
N LYS A 176 2.66 5.73 19.67
CA LYS A 176 1.51 5.15 18.95
C LYS A 176 1.89 4.51 17.63
N GLU A 177 2.82 5.10 16.88
CA GLU A 177 3.32 4.50 15.63
C GLU A 177 4.08 3.20 15.89
N TYR A 178 4.82 3.13 16.99
CA TYR A 178 5.48 1.89 17.42
C TYR A 178 4.47 0.82 17.83
N ASP A 179 3.45 1.19 18.60
CA ASP A 179 2.34 0.29 18.97
C ASP A 179 1.58 -0.22 17.74
N GLU A 180 1.37 0.63 16.73
CA GLU A 180 0.77 0.21 15.45
C GLU A 180 1.65 -0.81 14.73
N CYS A 181 2.97 -0.63 14.75
CA CYS A 181 3.90 -1.61 14.19
C CYS A 181 3.82 -2.95 14.93
N LEU A 182 3.80 -2.94 16.27
CA LEU A 182 3.62 -4.13 17.09
C LEU A 182 2.28 -4.83 16.83
N LEU A 183 1.20 -4.05 16.66
CA LEU A 183 -0.11 -4.59 16.30
C LEU A 183 -0.06 -5.32 14.95
N LYS A 184 0.57 -4.73 13.94
CA LYS A 184 0.79 -5.39 12.63
C LYS A 184 1.65 -6.65 12.75
N ALA A 185 2.63 -6.67 13.65
CA ALA A 185 3.50 -7.81 13.90
C ALA A 185 2.79 -8.95 14.64
N SER A 186 1.87 -8.62 15.56
CA SER A 186 1.19 -9.57 16.44
C SER A 186 0.49 -10.70 15.66
N ALA A 187 -0.11 -10.37 14.50
CA ALA A 187 -0.76 -11.36 13.65
C ALA A 187 0.22 -12.42 13.14
N ILE A 188 1.45 -12.02 12.77
CA ILE A 188 2.51 -12.94 12.32
C ILE A 188 3.07 -13.73 13.50
N LEU A 189 3.36 -13.06 14.62
CA LEU A 189 3.91 -13.69 15.82
C LEU A 189 2.99 -14.78 16.38
N LYS A 190 1.67 -14.54 16.37
CA LYS A 190 0.65 -15.52 16.78
C LYS A 190 0.69 -16.78 15.93
N VAL A 191 0.89 -16.65 14.61
CA VAL A 191 1.03 -17.80 13.69
C VAL A 191 2.32 -18.58 13.97
N LEU A 192 3.40 -17.88 14.33
CA LEU A 192 4.69 -18.50 14.67
C LEU A 192 4.74 -19.13 16.07
N GLY A 193 3.64 -19.11 16.83
CA GLY A 193 3.57 -19.69 18.18
C GLY A 193 4.32 -18.89 19.25
N SER A 194 4.72 -17.66 18.93
CA SER A 194 5.27 -16.73 19.92
C SER A 194 4.12 -16.17 20.75
N ARG A 195 4.06 -16.55 22.03
CA ARG A 195 3.11 -15.97 23.00
C ARG A 195 3.55 -14.57 23.40
#